data_AF-A0AAV7XQK7-F1
#
_entry.id   AF-A0AAV7XQK7-F1
#
_cell.length_a   1.000
_cell.length_b   1.000
_cell.length_c   1.000
_cell.angle_alpha   90.00
_cell.angle_beta   90.00
_cell.angle_gamma   90.00
#
_symmetry.space_group_name_H-M   'P 1'
#
loop_
_entity.id
_entity.type
_entity.pdbx_description
1 polymer ?
#
loop_
_entity_poly.entity_id
_entity_poly.type
_entity_poly.pdbx_seq_one_letter_code
_entity_poly.pdbx_strand_id
1 'polypeptide(L)'
;MKSTTWPSANVLNVNDSQLIALKKALSQRLVLIQGPPGTGKTYLGCKVAKALLENRPVWNRLGNQPMLLMCQTNHALDQFMELLLPVSKKVIRIGNQSKSDLLAPFNIREWVRKSRSRSSRHTDALKQEMELKRLALDIQKCQLEMMKVSSHGVLDLETLVNMEVIDQKSSVCFVNSENFLLWLEDARKCQVSCSLHSK
;
A
#
# COMPACT_ATOMS: atom_id res chain seq x y z
N MET A 1 0.00 -27.96 -3.38
CA MET A 1 1.07 -27.65 -2.41
C MET A 1 1.31 -28.89 -1.56
N LYS A 2 2.52 -29.47 -1.61
CA LYS A 2 2.85 -30.66 -0.82
C LYS A 2 2.88 -30.30 0.68
N SER A 3 2.21 -31.13 1.48
CA SER A 3 2.12 -31.05 2.93
C SER A 3 3.42 -31.50 3.60
N THR A 4 4.39 -30.61 3.82
CA THR A 4 5.45 -30.76 4.85
C THR A 4 6.40 -29.57 4.86
N THR A 5 6.29 -28.67 5.86
CA THR A 5 7.39 -27.81 6.39
C THR A 5 6.93 -26.84 7.50
N TRP A 6 5.78 -27.05 8.15
CA TRP A 6 5.46 -26.27 9.35
C TRP A 6 6.15 -26.91 10.56
N PRO A 7 6.84 -26.13 11.41
CA PRO A 7 7.35 -26.64 12.68
C PRO A 7 6.21 -27.18 13.55
N SER A 8 6.53 -28.12 14.43
CA SER A 8 5.54 -28.68 15.36
C SER A 8 5.08 -27.65 16.40
N ALA A 9 3.92 -27.91 17.01
CA ALA A 9 3.34 -27.07 18.06
C ALA A 9 4.34 -26.85 19.23
N ASN A 10 5.06 -27.90 19.61
CA ASN A 10 6.07 -27.89 20.66
C ASN A 10 7.24 -26.95 20.33
N VAL A 11 7.77 -27.01 19.10
CA VAL A 11 8.89 -26.13 18.66
C VAL A 11 8.46 -24.66 18.68
N LEU A 12 7.21 -24.38 18.33
CA LEU A 12 6.67 -23.01 18.33
C LEU A 12 6.16 -22.56 19.69
N ASN A 13 6.12 -23.47 20.68
CA ASN A 13 5.54 -23.29 22.00
C ASN A 13 4.10 -22.75 21.92
N VAL A 14 3.25 -23.46 21.18
CA VAL A 14 1.82 -23.19 21.01
C VAL A 14 1.04 -24.48 21.19
N ASN A 15 -0.24 -24.40 21.51
CA ASN A 15 -1.13 -25.57 21.44
C ASN A 15 -1.66 -25.77 20.01
N ASP A 16 -2.40 -26.85 19.78
CA ASP A 16 -2.89 -27.21 18.44
C ASP A 16 -3.84 -26.16 17.83
N SER A 17 -4.74 -25.58 18.63
CA SER A 17 -5.68 -24.56 18.14
C SER A 17 -4.95 -23.26 17.75
N GLN A 18 -3.94 -22.87 18.54
CA GLN A 18 -3.06 -21.75 18.24
C GLN A 18 -2.17 -22.03 17.02
N LEU A 19 -1.69 -23.27 16.82
CA LEU A 19 -0.92 -23.64 15.63
C LEU A 19 -1.78 -23.52 14.37
N ILE A 20 -3.03 -23.98 14.41
CA ILE A 20 -3.98 -23.82 13.29
C ILE A 20 -4.21 -22.34 13.01
N ALA A 21 -4.44 -21.53 14.05
CA ALA A 21 -4.66 -20.10 13.90
C ALA A 21 -3.42 -19.36 13.35
N LEU A 22 -2.21 -19.73 13.78
CA LEU A 22 -0.94 -19.21 13.26
C LEU A 22 -0.77 -19.51 11.77
N LYS A 23 -1.02 -20.77 11.37
CA LYS A 23 -0.97 -21.19 9.96
C LYS A 23 -1.95 -20.38 9.11
N LYS A 24 -3.18 -20.21 9.58
CA LYS A 24 -4.20 -19.40 8.88
C LYS A 24 -3.77 -17.94 8.78
N ALA A 25 -3.29 -17.33 9.87
CA ALA A 25 -2.86 -15.93 9.88
C ALA A 25 -1.72 -15.61 8.91
N LEU A 26 -0.84 -16.57 8.64
CA LEU A 26 0.31 -16.38 7.74
C LEU A 26 0.02 -16.79 6.28
N SER A 27 -1.06 -17.52 6.02
CA SER A 27 -1.38 -18.04 4.67
C SER A 27 -2.63 -17.43 4.05
N GLN A 28 -3.51 -16.83 4.85
CA GLN A 28 -4.78 -16.27 4.40
C GLN A 28 -4.71 -14.74 4.37
N ARG A 29 -5.44 -14.13 3.43
CA ARG A 29 -5.55 -12.67 3.31
C ARG A 29 -6.32 -12.03 4.46
N LEU A 30 -7.24 -12.77 5.07
CA LEU A 30 -8.06 -12.34 6.20
C LEU A 30 -8.30 -13.53 7.12
N VAL A 31 -8.13 -13.33 8.44
CA VAL A 31 -8.42 -14.33 9.45
C VAL A 31 -9.10 -13.66 10.64
N LEU A 32 -10.12 -14.32 11.19
CA LEU A 32 -10.74 -13.96 12.46
C LEU A 32 -10.32 -14.99 13.51
N ILE A 33 -9.56 -14.55 14.51
CA ILE A 33 -9.10 -15.40 15.61
C ILE A 33 -9.89 -15.02 16.86
N GLN A 34 -10.69 -15.95 17.37
CA GLN A 34 -11.48 -15.78 18.58
C GLN A 34 -10.98 -16.68 19.70
N GLY A 35 -11.19 -16.24 20.93
CA GLY A 35 -10.91 -17.05 22.12
C GLY A 35 -11.38 -16.34 23.39
N PRO A 36 -11.79 -17.06 24.43
CA PRO A 36 -12.10 -16.50 25.74
C PRO A 36 -10.99 -15.61 26.33
N PRO A 37 -11.26 -14.77 27.34
CA PRO A 37 -10.22 -14.07 28.09
C PRO A 37 -9.12 -15.03 28.57
N GLY A 38 -7.85 -14.61 28.53
CA GLY A 38 -6.72 -15.44 28.97
C GLY A 38 -6.21 -16.51 27.99
N THR A 39 -6.85 -16.72 26.84
CA THR A 39 -6.45 -17.78 25.86
C THR A 39 -5.22 -17.47 24.99
N GLY A 40 -4.41 -16.48 25.38
CA GLY A 40 -3.16 -16.17 24.69
C GLY A 40 -3.33 -15.51 23.32
N LYS A 41 -4.42 -14.77 23.07
CA LYS A 41 -4.59 -14.01 21.80
C LYS A 41 -3.44 -13.04 21.53
N THR A 42 -3.00 -12.30 22.55
CA THR A 42 -1.84 -11.40 22.46
C THR A 42 -0.55 -12.19 22.17
N TYR A 43 -0.36 -13.31 22.86
CA TYR A 43 0.79 -14.21 22.64
C TYR A 43 0.84 -14.73 21.20
N LEU A 44 -0.28 -15.23 20.68
CA LEU A 44 -0.41 -15.68 19.30
C LEU A 44 -0.21 -14.53 18.30
N GLY A 45 -0.79 -13.36 18.56
CA GLY A 45 -0.57 -12.16 17.75
C GLY A 45 0.90 -11.76 17.67
N CYS A 46 1.63 -11.85 18.79
CA CYS A 46 3.07 -11.60 18.82
C CYS A 46 3.84 -12.64 18.00
N LYS A 47 3.46 -13.93 18.03
CA LYS A 47 4.06 -14.97 17.20
C LYS A 47 3.85 -14.71 15.71
N VAL A 48 2.64 -14.31 15.30
CA VAL A 48 2.34 -13.91 13.92
C VAL A 48 3.19 -12.72 13.50
N ALA A 49 3.18 -11.65 14.30
CA ALA A 49 3.93 -10.43 14.01
C ALA A 49 5.44 -10.69 13.94
N LYS A 50 5.98 -11.51 14.85
CA LYS A 50 7.39 -11.92 14.84
C LYS A 50 7.74 -12.69 13.57
N ALA A 51 6.93 -13.68 13.19
CA ALA A 51 7.14 -14.43 11.96
C ALA A 51 7.12 -13.53 10.72
N LEU A 52 6.19 -12.57 10.65
CA LEU A 52 6.17 -11.58 9.57
C LEU A 52 7.42 -10.70 9.58
N LEU A 53 7.82 -10.15 10.73
CA LEU A 53 9.00 -9.29 10.83
C LEU A 53 10.30 -10.02 10.45
N GLU A 54 10.48 -11.26 10.91
CA GLU A 54 11.67 -12.07 10.58
C GLU A 54 11.71 -12.48 9.10
N ASN A 55 10.54 -12.66 8.48
CA ASN A 55 10.41 -12.99 7.06
C ASN A 55 10.15 -11.77 6.17
N ARG A 56 10.42 -10.55 6.66
CA ARG A 56 10.24 -9.30 5.90
C ARG A 56 10.87 -9.31 4.50
N PRO A 57 12.07 -9.87 4.26
CA PRO A 57 12.63 -9.95 2.91
C PRO A 57 11.76 -10.74 1.91
N VAL A 58 10.91 -11.64 2.39
CA VAL A 58 10.05 -12.47 1.54
C VAL A 58 8.85 -11.67 1.03
N TRP A 59 8.13 -10.99 1.92
CA TRP A 59 6.87 -10.30 1.59
C TRP A 59 7.03 -8.78 1.36
N ASN A 60 8.15 -8.17 1.75
CA ASN A 60 8.40 -6.73 1.66
C ASN A 60 9.80 -6.43 1.11
N ARG A 61 10.09 -6.97 -0.07
CA ARG A 61 11.40 -6.89 -0.75
C ARG A 61 11.90 -5.45 -0.92
N LEU A 62 11.00 -4.54 -1.27
CA LEU A 62 11.31 -3.12 -1.49
C LEU A 62 11.40 -2.33 -0.17
N GLY A 63 11.01 -2.92 0.95
CA GLY A 63 11.04 -2.26 2.27
C GLY A 63 10.05 -1.12 2.44
N ASN A 64 9.11 -0.93 1.50
CA ASN A 64 8.15 0.18 1.46
C ASN A 64 6.75 -0.17 2.00
N GLN A 65 6.52 -1.39 2.48
CA GLN A 65 5.23 -1.81 3.04
C GLN A 65 5.29 -1.85 4.58
N PRO A 66 4.73 -0.87 5.30
CA PRO A 66 4.69 -0.91 6.76
C PRO A 66 3.66 -1.93 7.28
N MET A 67 3.92 -2.52 8.44
CA MET A 67 2.91 -3.29 9.19
C MET A 67 2.17 -2.37 10.14
N LEU A 68 0.83 -2.39 10.07
CA LEU A 68 -0.03 -1.64 10.97
C LEU A 68 -0.54 -2.54 12.10
N LEU A 69 -0.22 -2.18 13.34
CA LEU A 69 -0.75 -2.80 14.55
C LEU A 69 -1.78 -1.86 15.19
N MET A 70 -2.98 -2.36 15.45
CA MET A 70 -4.06 -1.60 16.07
C MET A 70 -4.61 -2.36 17.28
N CYS A 71 -4.91 -1.64 18.36
CA CYS A 71 -5.58 -2.16 19.55
C CYS A 71 -6.61 -1.14 20.05
N GLN A 72 -7.64 -1.62 20.75
CA GLN A 72 -8.71 -0.77 21.28
C GLN A 72 -8.22 0.20 22.36
N THR A 73 -7.22 -0.18 23.15
CA THR A 73 -6.71 0.63 24.27
C THR A 73 -5.21 0.87 24.12
N ASN A 74 -4.75 2.01 24.65
CA ASN A 74 -3.31 2.33 24.69
C ASN A 74 -2.52 1.28 25.46
N HIS A 75 -3.05 0.80 26.60
CA HIS A 75 -2.37 -0.19 27.42
C HIS A 75 -2.13 -1.52 26.68
N ALA A 76 -3.13 -2.00 25.94
CA ALA A 76 -2.98 -3.22 25.14
C ALA A 76 -1.95 -3.04 24.02
N LEU A 77 -1.96 -1.87 23.36
CA LEU A 77 -0.99 -1.56 22.31
C LEU A 77 0.43 -1.49 22.87
N ASP A 78 0.61 -0.85 24.02
CA ASP A 78 1.92 -0.70 24.66
C ASP A 78 2.50 -2.07 25.06
N GLN A 79 1.70 -2.92 25.72
CA GLN A 79 2.10 -4.30 26.04
C GLN A 79 2.49 -5.10 24.79
N PHE A 80 1.70 -4.98 23.71
CA PHE A 80 2.00 -5.67 22.46
C PHE A 80 3.32 -5.18 21.86
N MET A 81 3.53 -3.86 21.82
CA MET A 81 4.75 -3.27 21.26
C MET A 81 5.99 -3.62 22.06
N GLU A 82 5.92 -3.63 23.40
CA GLU A 82 7.03 -4.06 24.26
C GLU A 82 7.50 -5.49 23.93
N LEU A 83 6.58 -6.40 23.65
CA LEU A 83 6.90 -7.77 23.24
C LEU A 83 7.57 -7.84 21.85
N LEU A 84 7.36 -6.85 20.98
CA LEU A 84 7.96 -6.78 19.65
C LEU A 84 9.29 -6.02 19.62
N LEU A 85 9.58 -5.17 20.62
CA LEU A 85 10.83 -4.41 20.69
C LEU A 85 12.11 -5.26 20.64
N PRO A 86 12.16 -6.50 21.17
CA PRO A 86 13.32 -7.37 21.01
C PRO A 86 13.52 -7.86 19.57
N VAL A 87 12.45 -7.92 18.77
CA VAL A 87 12.48 -8.41 17.39
C VAL A 87 12.84 -7.30 16.41
N SER A 88 12.30 -6.09 16.61
CA SER A 88 12.57 -4.96 15.73
C SER A 88 12.56 -3.64 16.48
N LYS A 89 13.60 -2.83 16.24
CA LYS A 89 13.65 -1.43 16.67
C LYS A 89 13.07 -0.46 15.63
N LYS A 90 12.70 -0.96 14.43
CA LYS A 90 12.08 -0.17 13.36
C LYS A 90 10.56 -0.10 13.59
N VAL A 91 10.16 0.51 14.70
CA VAL A 91 8.76 0.68 15.10
C VAL A 91 8.47 2.14 15.42
N ILE A 92 7.24 2.57 15.18
CA ILE A 92 6.75 3.90 15.53
C ILE A 92 5.41 3.74 16.25
N ARG A 93 5.32 4.28 17.46
CA ARG A 93 4.07 4.37 18.22
C ARG A 93 3.38 5.69 17.86
N ILE A 94 2.16 5.59 17.34
CA ILE A 94 1.31 6.74 17.00
C ILE A 94 0.25 6.90 18.09
N GLY A 95 0.18 8.06 18.72
CA GLY A 95 -0.79 8.37 19.77
C GLY A 95 -0.14 8.98 21.01
N ASN A 96 -0.98 9.47 21.91
CA ASN A 96 -0.58 10.05 23.19
C ASN A 96 -0.89 9.10 24.35
N GLN A 97 -0.38 9.42 25.55
CA GLN A 97 -0.71 8.72 26.79
C GLN A 97 -0.18 7.27 26.90
N SER A 98 0.92 6.96 26.20
CA SER A 98 1.71 5.78 26.57
C SER A 98 2.23 5.96 27.99
N LYS A 99 2.09 4.93 28.83
CA LYS A 99 2.68 4.89 30.18
C LYS A 99 3.99 4.10 30.22
N SER A 100 4.40 3.55 29.09
CA SER A 100 5.63 2.77 28.97
C SER A 100 6.82 3.68 28.67
N ASP A 101 7.75 3.75 29.62
CA ASP A 101 9.03 4.45 29.45
C ASP A 101 9.89 3.79 28.36
N LEU A 102 9.77 2.47 28.20
CA LEU A 102 10.45 1.72 27.14
C LEU A 102 10.01 2.17 25.74
N LEU A 103 8.75 2.58 25.59
CA LEU A 103 8.19 3.03 24.32
C LEU A 103 8.35 4.53 24.07
N ALA A 104 8.74 5.32 25.07
CA ALA A 104 8.92 6.76 24.91
C ALA A 104 9.83 7.14 23.72
N PRO A 105 10.98 6.47 23.47
CA PRO A 105 11.84 6.78 22.33
C PRO A 105 11.22 6.46 20.96
N PHE A 106 10.22 5.59 20.92
CA PHE A 106 9.54 5.12 19.70
C PHE A 106 8.26 5.91 19.40
N ASN A 107 7.89 6.87 20.27
CA ASN A 107 6.76 7.74 20.00
C ASN A 107 7.06 8.64 18.79
N ILE A 108 6.06 8.78 17.91
CA ILE A 108 6.18 9.62 16.71
C ILE A 108 6.59 11.07 17.03
N ARG A 109 6.14 11.63 18.17
CA ARG A 109 6.51 12.99 18.59
C ARG A 109 8.00 13.11 18.87
N GLU A 110 8.56 12.13 19.58
CA GLU A 110 10.01 12.09 19.85
C GLU A 110 10.82 11.89 18.58
N TRP A 111 10.31 11.06 17.65
CA TRP A 111 10.93 10.87 16.35
C TRP A 111 10.95 12.18 15.54
N VAL A 112 9.82 12.89 15.42
CA VAL A 112 9.74 14.18 14.72
C VAL A 112 10.64 15.23 15.37
N ARG A 113 10.64 15.31 16.71
CA ARG A 113 11.47 16.26 17.46
C ARG A 113 12.96 16.04 17.19
N LYS A 114 13.44 14.79 17.24
CA LYS A 114 14.83 14.43 16.91
C LYS A 114 15.17 14.72 15.44
N SER A 115 14.24 14.47 14.52
CA SER A 115 14.43 14.77 13.10
C SER A 115 14.53 16.28 12.82
N ARG A 116 13.72 17.11 13.51
CA ARG A 116 13.80 18.57 13.42
C ARG A 116 15.10 19.13 13.99
N SER A 117 15.57 18.61 15.12
CA SER A 117 16.85 19.03 15.71
C SER A 117 18.07 18.70 14.82
N ARG A 118 17.94 17.73 13.91
CA ARG A 118 18.98 17.37 12.93
C ARG A 118 18.94 18.23 11.67
N SER A 119 17.93 19.10 11.51
CA SER A 119 17.68 19.79 10.26
C SER A 119 17.55 21.30 10.41
N SER A 120 18.65 21.98 10.09
CA SER A 120 18.57 23.25 9.36
C SER A 120 19.06 23.14 7.91
N ARG A 121 19.61 21.99 7.47
CA ARG A 121 20.13 21.78 6.10
C ARG A 121 19.79 20.43 5.44
N HIS A 122 19.38 19.41 6.19
CA HIS A 122 19.24 18.03 5.68
C HIS A 122 17.81 17.68 5.20
N THR A 123 16.78 18.37 5.68
CA THR A 123 15.38 18.09 5.28
C THR A 123 15.07 18.48 3.85
N ASP A 124 15.73 19.50 3.31
CA ASP A 124 15.45 19.95 1.95
C ASP A 124 16.02 18.98 0.93
N ALA A 125 17.22 18.44 1.18
CA ALA A 125 17.82 17.40 0.35
C ALA A 125 16.96 16.11 0.34
N LEU A 126 16.44 15.67 1.50
CA LEU A 126 15.57 14.48 1.56
C LEU A 126 14.23 14.71 0.88
N LYS A 127 13.63 15.90 1.03
CA LYS A 127 12.41 16.28 0.30
C LYS A 127 12.65 16.30 -1.21
N GLN A 128 13.76 16.89 -1.65
CA GLN A 128 14.16 16.90 -3.06
C GLN A 128 14.39 15.48 -3.58
N GLU A 129 15.01 14.60 -2.81
CA GLU A 129 15.20 13.19 -3.18
C GLU A 129 13.87 12.44 -3.33
N MET A 130 12.91 12.68 -2.42
CA MET A 130 11.57 12.09 -2.51
C MET A 130 10.79 12.61 -3.73
N GLU A 131 10.86 13.91 -4.00
CA GLU A 131 10.27 14.53 -5.20
C GLU A 131 10.90 13.96 -6.47
N LEU A 132 12.24 13.84 -6.52
CA LEU A 132 12.96 13.20 -7.64
C LEU A 132 12.51 11.77 -7.88
N LYS A 133 12.37 10.96 -6.82
CA LYS A 133 11.87 9.57 -6.93
C LYS A 133 10.43 9.51 -7.44
N ARG A 134 9.58 10.43 -6.99
CA ARG A 134 8.19 10.52 -7.45
C ARG A 134 8.12 10.91 -8.92
N LEU A 135 8.87 11.94 -9.32
CA LEU A 135 8.94 12.39 -10.70
C LEU A 135 9.46 11.29 -11.63
N ALA A 136 10.47 10.53 -11.20
CA ALA A 136 10.99 9.39 -11.95
C ALA A 136 9.93 8.30 -12.21
N LEU A 137 9.08 8.01 -11.21
CA LEU A 137 7.98 7.05 -11.37
C LEU A 137 6.90 7.58 -12.33
N ASP A 138 6.57 8.87 -12.23
CA ASP A 138 5.60 9.50 -13.14
C ASP A 138 6.11 9.50 -14.59
N ILE A 139 7.40 9.80 -14.81
CA ILE A 139 8.04 9.69 -16.13
C ILE A 139 7.97 8.26 -16.66
N GLN A 140 8.30 7.27 -15.83
CA GLN A 140 8.26 5.86 -16.23
C GLN A 140 6.83 5.43 -16.62
N LYS A 141 5.82 5.90 -15.89
CA LYS A 141 4.41 5.68 -16.22
C LYS A 141 4.06 6.30 -17.57
N CYS A 142 4.45 7.56 -17.80
CA CYS A 142 4.23 8.23 -19.08
C CYS A 142 4.93 7.52 -20.24
N GLN A 143 6.15 7.01 -20.04
CA GLN A 143 6.87 6.24 -21.05
C GLN A 143 6.16 4.93 -21.40
N LEU A 144 5.60 4.23 -20.41
CA LEU A 144 4.80 3.02 -20.65
C LEU A 144 3.54 3.33 -21.47
N GLU A 145 2.83 4.41 -21.15
CA GLU A 145 1.67 4.84 -21.94
C GLU A 145 2.08 5.29 -23.35
N MET A 146 3.16 6.06 -23.50
CA MET A 146 3.70 6.44 -24.82
C MET A 146 4.09 5.24 -25.66
N MET A 147 4.65 4.17 -25.07
CA MET A 147 4.97 2.94 -25.81
C MET A 147 3.73 2.23 -26.34
N LYS A 148 2.60 2.27 -25.63
CA LYS A 148 1.32 1.73 -26.13
C LYS A 148 0.81 2.52 -27.34
N VAL A 149 1.03 3.82 -27.33
CA VAL A 149 0.60 4.72 -28.40
C VAL A 149 1.55 4.64 -29.61
N SER A 150 2.86 4.57 -29.38
CA SER A 150 3.87 4.60 -30.45
C SER A 150 3.80 3.41 -31.40
N SER A 151 3.23 2.28 -30.96
CA SER A 151 3.05 1.10 -31.82
C SER A 151 1.96 1.26 -32.87
N HIS A 152 1.11 2.28 -32.79
CA HIS A 152 -0.09 2.43 -33.61
C HIS A 152 0.04 3.50 -34.72
N GLY A 153 1.18 4.19 -34.86
CA GLY A 153 1.38 5.17 -35.93
C GLY A 153 0.41 6.36 -35.84
N VAL A 154 -0.35 6.63 -36.91
CA VAL A 154 -1.46 7.60 -36.88
C VAL A 154 -2.62 6.96 -36.13
N LEU A 155 -2.93 7.46 -34.94
CA LEU A 155 -4.03 6.95 -34.11
C LEU A 155 -5.37 7.34 -34.74
N ASP A 156 -6.16 6.34 -35.12
CA ASP A 156 -7.54 6.55 -35.51
C ASP A 156 -8.47 6.65 -34.28
N LEU A 157 -9.70 7.09 -34.53
CA LEU A 157 -10.72 7.26 -33.49
C LEU A 157 -10.97 5.95 -32.72
N GLU A 158 -10.96 4.81 -33.42
CA GLU A 158 -11.21 3.49 -32.83
C GLU A 158 -10.10 3.13 -31.82
N THR A 159 -8.84 3.37 -32.17
CA THR A 159 -7.69 3.17 -31.28
C THR A 159 -7.79 4.07 -30.05
N LEU A 160 -8.19 5.33 -30.20
CA LEU A 160 -8.33 6.28 -29.08
C LEU A 160 -9.47 5.90 -28.12
N VAL A 161 -10.57 5.34 -28.63
CA VAL A 161 -11.67 4.81 -27.80
C VAL A 161 -11.24 3.53 -27.09
N ASN A 162 -10.55 2.62 -27.78
CA ASN A 162 -10.03 1.38 -27.20
C ASN A 162 -8.96 1.62 -26.12
N MET A 163 -8.21 2.72 -26.22
CA MET A 163 -7.25 3.17 -25.19
C MET A 163 -7.90 4.00 -24.08
N GLU A 164 -9.22 4.18 -24.08
CA GLU A 164 -9.98 5.00 -23.13
C GLU A 164 -9.55 6.48 -23.07
N VAL A 165 -8.91 6.98 -24.14
CA VAL A 165 -8.53 8.40 -24.27
C VAL A 165 -9.76 9.26 -24.59
N ILE A 166 -10.67 8.71 -25.40
CA ILE A 166 -12.00 9.26 -25.67
C ILE A 166 -13.01 8.31 -25.04
N ASP A 167 -13.89 8.82 -24.19
CA ASP A 167 -14.92 7.99 -23.59
C ASP A 167 -15.95 7.54 -24.65
N GLN A 168 -16.55 6.37 -24.43
CA GLN A 168 -17.55 5.82 -25.36
C GLN A 168 -18.77 6.73 -25.56
N LYS A 169 -19.02 7.68 -24.66
CA LYS A 169 -20.11 8.64 -24.80
C LYS A 169 -19.76 9.75 -25.78
N SER A 170 -18.55 10.29 -25.70
CA SER A 170 -18.07 11.32 -26.64
C SER A 170 -17.68 10.73 -27.98
N SER A 171 -17.37 9.43 -28.07
CA SER A 171 -17.11 8.78 -29.37
C SER A 171 -18.32 8.81 -30.29
N VAL A 172 -19.54 8.83 -29.75
CA VAL A 172 -20.80 8.94 -30.53
C VAL A 172 -20.94 10.30 -31.21
N CYS A 173 -20.22 11.33 -30.73
CA CYS A 173 -20.18 12.64 -31.37
C CYS A 173 -19.44 12.60 -32.73
N PHE A 174 -18.70 11.53 -33.05
CA PHE A 174 -17.96 11.37 -34.29
C PHE A 174 -18.55 10.22 -35.12
N VAL A 175 -19.15 10.55 -36.26
CA VAL A 175 -19.84 9.57 -37.12
C VAL A 175 -18.87 8.59 -37.77
N ASN A 176 -17.67 9.05 -38.13
CA ASN A 176 -16.60 8.28 -38.74
C ASN A 176 -15.24 8.97 -38.51
N SER A 177 -14.16 8.32 -38.93
CA SER A 177 -12.79 8.83 -38.77
C SER A 177 -12.56 10.18 -39.47
N GLU A 178 -13.23 10.45 -40.60
CA GLU A 178 -13.16 11.75 -41.29
C GLU A 178 -13.80 12.88 -40.47
N ASN A 179 -14.94 12.62 -39.83
CA ASN A 179 -15.62 13.59 -38.97
C ASN A 179 -14.76 13.96 -37.75
N PHE A 180 -14.05 12.98 -37.20
CA PHE A 180 -13.07 13.21 -36.15
C PHE A 180 -11.87 14.04 -36.62
N LEU A 181 -11.33 13.76 -37.81
CA LEU A 181 -10.22 14.55 -38.40
C LEU A 181 -10.64 15.99 -38.73
N LEU A 182 -11.83 16.19 -39.27
CA LEU A 182 -12.39 17.52 -39.53
C LEU A 182 -12.58 18.33 -38.24
N TRP A 183 -12.97 17.66 -37.14
CA TRP A 183 -13.04 18.29 -35.83
C TRP A 183 -11.66 18.69 -35.29
N LEU A 184 -10.63 17.86 -35.47
CA LEU A 184 -9.25 18.20 -35.09
C LEU A 184 -8.72 19.41 -35.88
N GLU A 185 -9.12 19.55 -37.14
CA GLU A 185 -8.69 20.65 -38.01
C GLU A 185 -9.45 21.96 -37.74
N ASP A 186 -10.75 21.88 -37.43
CA ASP A 186 -11.56 23.02 -37.02
C ASP A 186 -12.73 22.57 -36.13
N ALA A 187 -12.60 22.81 -34.82
CA ALA A 187 -13.60 22.43 -33.82
C ALA A 187 -15.00 23.02 -34.08
N ARG A 188 -15.13 24.05 -34.95
CA ARG A 188 -16.39 24.68 -35.33
C ARG A 188 -17.06 24.05 -36.56
N LYS A 189 -16.35 23.24 -37.35
CA LYS A 189 -16.89 22.58 -38.55
C LYS A 189 -17.59 21.25 -38.26
N CYS A 190 -17.43 20.73 -37.06
CA CYS A 190 -18.11 19.52 -36.68
C CYS A 190 -19.59 19.82 -36.46
N GLN A 191 -20.45 19.40 -37.40
CA GLN A 191 -21.89 19.27 -37.15
C GLN A 191 -22.08 18.10 -36.17
N VAL A 192 -21.71 18.33 -34.91
CA VAL A 192 -21.87 17.33 -33.87
C VAL A 192 -23.36 17.18 -33.60
N SER A 193 -23.96 16.09 -34.06
CA SER A 193 -25.28 15.67 -33.59
C SER A 193 -25.17 15.07 -32.18
N CYS A 194 -24.59 15.79 -31.22
CA CYS A 194 -24.60 15.38 -29.83
C CYS A 194 -25.84 15.96 -29.16
N SER A 195 -26.96 15.26 -29.36
CA SER A 195 -28.16 15.36 -28.52
C SER A 195 -27.89 14.66 -27.18
N LEU A 196 -26.90 15.14 -26.43
CA LEU A 196 -26.77 14.83 -25.01
C LEU A 196 -27.92 15.53 -24.29
N HIS A 197 -29.04 14.82 -24.18
CA HIS A 197 -30.14 15.21 -23.31
C HIS A 197 -29.60 15.48 -21.91
N SER A 198 -29.94 16.66 -21.40
CA SER A 198 -29.85 16.94 -19.98
C SER A 198 -30.67 15.90 -19.21
N LYS A 199 -30.04 15.26 -18.23
CA LYS A 199 -30.60 14.81 -16.96
C LYS A 199 -29.47 14.46 -16.01
#